data_AF-A0A023GAJ2-F1
#
_entry.id   AF-A0A023GAJ2-F1
#
_cell.length_a   1.000
_cell.length_b   1.000
_cell.length_c   1.000
_cell.angle_alpha   90.00
_cell.angle_beta   90.00
_cell.angle_gamma   90.00
#
_symmetry.space_group_name_H-M   'P 1'
#
loop_
_entity.id
_entity.type
_entity.pdbx_description
1 polymer ?
#
loop_
_entity_poly.entity_id
_entity_poly.type
_entity_poly.pdbx_seq_one_letter_code
_entity_poly.pdbx_strand_id
1 'polypeptide(L)'
;VYSSSEIAKFSFGSGYPTLRGSSYVGAACTNYRGAIVVDDLNIEKTATTAAHELLHLVGATHDGTEPYQHLPNHRGAMDCPDDKQHILSTTTNETMPPLSTCTRDQVVDFLKSKNGTCLLNIEPRKYPPLSEANLRNVLIDPSRHCRLLYKEHTSVQYIQNYSEAHNIQSCYLVCATINADGEKEHNVLPAPDYTPCGVPEDKKTKVCINQMCRNHPLTPKTIRERLQKHISSPYKVMMFTN
;
A
#
# COMPACT_ATOMS: atom_id res chain seq x y z
N VAL A 1 -22.91 -20.42 5.56
CA VAL A 1 -22.69 -19.65 4.31
C VAL A 1 -22.43 -18.20 4.70
N TYR A 2 -21.16 -17.78 4.75
CA TYR A 2 -20.79 -16.39 5.04
C TYR A 2 -20.04 -15.85 3.83
N SER A 3 -20.79 -15.26 2.89
CA SER A 3 -20.29 -14.52 1.74
C SER A 3 -20.60 -13.04 1.96
N SER A 4 -19.54 -12.23 2.10
CA SER A 4 -19.47 -10.79 1.79
C SER A 4 -18.13 -10.25 2.34
N SER A 5 -17.06 -10.28 1.54
CA SER A 5 -16.65 -9.33 0.48
C SER A 5 -15.86 -8.10 0.96
N GLU A 6 -15.64 -7.91 2.25
CA GLU A 6 -14.78 -6.84 2.77
C GLU A 6 -13.79 -7.40 3.81
N ILE A 7 -12.50 -7.34 3.48
CA ILE A 7 -11.39 -7.73 4.37
C ILE A 7 -11.16 -6.64 5.43
N ALA A 8 -11.49 -5.39 5.11
CA ALA A 8 -11.38 -4.27 6.02
C ALA A 8 -12.51 -3.26 5.79
N LYS A 9 -13.07 -2.75 6.89
CA LYS A 9 -13.94 -1.58 6.92
C LYS A 9 -13.10 -0.38 7.32
N PHE A 10 -12.90 0.56 6.40
CA PHE A 10 -12.14 1.79 6.65
C PHE A 10 -13.04 2.87 7.26
N SER A 11 -12.51 3.60 8.24
CA SER A 11 -13.10 4.82 8.77
C SER A 11 -12.01 5.87 8.83
N PHE A 12 -12.28 7.04 8.26
CA PHE A 12 -11.37 8.19 8.25
C PHE A 12 -11.85 9.18 9.33
N GLY A 13 -10.94 9.63 10.18
CA GLY A 13 -11.24 10.58 11.24
C GLY A 13 -10.06 11.48 11.58
N SER A 14 -10.33 12.60 12.23
CA SER A 14 -9.29 13.47 12.82
C SER A 14 -8.78 12.81 14.10
N GLY A 15 -7.63 12.14 14.05
CA GLY A 15 -7.07 11.33 15.15
C GLY A 15 -5.65 11.74 15.57
N TYR A 16 -5.31 11.40 16.82
CA TYR A 16 -4.09 11.71 17.59
C TYR A 16 -2.78 11.78 16.78
N PRO A 17 -1.84 12.70 17.12
CA PRO A 17 -0.64 12.99 16.33
C PRO A 17 0.33 11.82 16.10
N THR A 18 0.16 10.69 16.80
CA THR A 18 1.06 9.53 16.73
C THR A 18 0.45 8.25 16.16
N LEU A 19 -0.88 8.09 16.15
CA LEU A 19 -1.55 6.87 15.68
C LEU A 19 -2.22 7.11 14.32
N ARG A 20 -1.70 6.46 13.27
CA ARG A 20 -2.20 6.60 11.90
C ARG A 20 -3.18 5.50 11.48
N GLY A 21 -3.20 4.37 12.19
CA GLY A 21 -4.11 3.27 11.91
C GLY A 21 -4.30 2.36 13.11
N SER A 22 -5.28 1.46 13.03
CA SER A 22 -5.48 0.41 14.04
C SER A 22 -6.28 -0.77 13.49
N SER A 23 -5.87 -1.97 13.86
CA SER A 23 -6.51 -3.23 13.51
C SER A 23 -6.20 -4.32 14.54
N TYR A 24 -6.99 -5.40 14.53
CA TYR A 24 -6.74 -6.56 15.38
C TYR A 24 -5.81 -7.56 14.69
N VAL A 25 -4.78 -8.03 15.40
CA VAL A 25 -3.85 -9.01 14.84
C VAL A 25 -4.55 -10.36 14.64
N GLY A 26 -4.47 -10.91 13.43
CA GLY A 26 -5.04 -12.23 13.08
C GLY A 26 -6.58 -12.27 12.99
N ALA A 27 -7.24 -11.12 12.87
CA ALA A 27 -8.70 -11.03 12.91
C ALA A 27 -9.40 -11.12 11.54
N ALA A 28 -8.67 -11.29 10.43
CA ALA A 28 -9.23 -11.23 9.06
C ALA A 28 -10.47 -12.14 8.84
N CYS A 29 -10.53 -13.29 9.49
CA CYS A 29 -11.65 -14.25 9.39
C CYS A 29 -12.56 -14.28 10.62
N THR A 30 -12.63 -13.17 11.37
CA THR A 30 -13.46 -13.06 12.58
C THR A 30 -14.48 -11.93 12.45
N ASN A 31 -15.32 -11.74 13.47
CA ASN A 31 -16.23 -10.58 13.55
C ASN A 31 -15.50 -9.25 13.75
N TYR A 32 -14.19 -9.27 14.03
CA TYR A 32 -13.33 -8.10 14.20
C TYR A 32 -12.51 -7.78 12.94
N ARG A 33 -12.88 -8.34 11.77
CA ARG A 33 -12.23 -8.04 10.49
C ARG A 33 -12.45 -6.58 10.10
N GLY A 34 -11.44 -5.75 10.29
CA GLY A 34 -11.53 -4.31 10.09
C GLY A 34 -10.25 -3.57 10.43
N ALA A 35 -9.99 -2.46 9.73
CA ALA A 35 -8.86 -1.59 9.96
C ALA A 35 -9.31 -0.14 9.86
N ILE A 36 -8.94 0.69 10.83
CA ILE A 36 -9.17 2.13 10.80
C ILE A 36 -7.86 2.78 10.32
N VAL A 37 -7.96 3.78 9.45
CA VAL A 37 -6.79 4.49 8.89
C VAL A 37 -7.11 5.98 8.85
N VAL A 38 -6.19 6.79 9.35
CA VAL A 38 -6.24 8.25 9.23
C VAL A 38 -5.78 8.62 7.83
N ASP A 39 -6.64 9.31 7.08
CA ASP A 39 -6.27 9.88 5.78
C ASP A 39 -5.69 11.28 5.99
N ASP A 40 -4.39 11.41 5.76
CA ASP A 40 -3.67 12.68 5.81
C ASP A 40 -3.60 13.39 4.46
N LEU A 41 -4.45 12.98 3.50
CA LEU A 41 -4.51 13.45 2.11
C LEU A 41 -3.28 13.11 1.27
N ASN A 42 -2.25 12.50 1.90
CA ASN A 42 -1.12 11.91 1.21
C ASN A 42 -1.45 10.45 0.91
N ILE A 43 -1.92 10.21 -0.31
CA ILE A 43 -2.40 8.90 -0.78
C ILE A 43 -1.38 7.77 -0.54
N GLU A 44 -0.10 8.08 -0.66
CA GLU A 44 1.01 7.15 -0.48
C GLU A 44 1.20 6.76 0.99
N LYS A 45 1.13 7.73 1.91
CA LYS A 45 1.17 7.48 3.35
C LYS A 45 -0.09 6.76 3.82
N THR A 46 -1.27 7.19 3.35
CA THR A 46 -2.55 6.53 3.64
C THR A 46 -2.56 5.09 3.13
N ALA A 47 -2.04 4.83 1.92
CA ALA A 47 -1.93 3.47 1.37
C ALA A 47 -0.93 2.61 2.14
N THR A 48 0.23 3.16 2.51
CA THR A 48 1.23 2.46 3.34
C THR A 48 0.62 2.07 4.70
N THR A 49 -0.10 2.99 5.34
CA THR A 49 -0.79 2.75 6.61
C THR A 49 -1.88 1.70 6.44
N ALA A 50 -2.69 1.78 5.38
CA ALA A 50 -3.70 0.76 5.12
C ALA A 50 -3.08 -0.63 4.90
N ALA A 51 -1.97 -0.72 4.18
CA ALA A 51 -1.26 -1.98 4.00
C ALA A 51 -0.70 -2.52 5.32
N HIS A 52 -0.14 -1.66 6.18
CA HIS A 52 0.31 -2.01 7.54
C HIS A 52 -0.83 -2.65 8.37
N GLU A 53 -1.99 -1.99 8.43
CA GLU A 53 -3.13 -2.52 9.20
C GLU A 53 -3.73 -3.79 8.58
N LEU A 54 -3.72 -3.91 7.25
CA LEU A 54 -4.15 -5.14 6.59
C LEU A 54 -3.23 -6.33 6.91
N LEU A 55 -1.93 -6.10 7.09
CA LEU A 55 -0.96 -7.13 7.47
C LEU A 55 -1.20 -7.63 8.90
N HIS A 56 -1.55 -6.72 9.82
CA HIS A 56 -2.00 -7.11 11.15
C HIS A 56 -3.20 -8.04 11.10
N LEU A 57 -4.24 -7.72 10.30
CA LEU A 57 -5.41 -8.59 10.16
C LEU A 57 -5.08 -10.01 9.73
N VAL A 58 -4.02 -10.20 8.94
CA VAL A 58 -3.52 -11.52 8.50
C VAL A 58 -2.38 -12.05 9.37
N GLY A 59 -2.33 -11.64 10.64
CA GLY A 59 -1.54 -12.29 11.68
C GLY A 59 -0.10 -11.78 11.84
N ALA A 60 0.32 -10.77 11.07
CA ALA A 60 1.65 -10.21 11.20
C ALA A 60 1.71 -9.20 12.36
N THR A 61 2.82 -9.16 13.10
CA THR A 61 3.05 -8.22 14.21
C THR A 61 4.10 -7.19 13.83
N HIS A 62 4.29 -6.15 14.64
CA HIS A 62 5.45 -5.28 14.46
C HIS A 62 6.75 -6.09 14.51
N ASP A 63 7.72 -5.70 13.70
CA ASP A 63 9.08 -6.25 13.77
C ASP A 63 9.63 -6.01 15.21
N GLY A 64 10.41 -6.97 15.73
CA GLY A 64 10.92 -6.92 17.11
C GLY A 64 9.89 -7.27 18.20
N THR A 65 8.70 -7.74 17.83
CA THR A 65 7.65 -8.13 18.79
C THR A 65 7.70 -9.62 19.14
N GLU A 66 7.50 -9.96 20.42
CA GLU A 66 7.37 -11.35 20.88
C GLU A 66 6.08 -12.03 20.36
N PRO A 67 6.03 -13.37 20.34
CA PRO A 67 4.82 -14.13 20.05
C PRO A 67 3.56 -13.67 20.80
N TYR A 68 2.45 -13.53 20.10
CA TYR A 68 1.15 -13.22 20.70
C TYR A 68 0.46 -14.48 21.24
N GLN A 69 0.26 -14.55 22.56
CA GLN A 69 -0.30 -15.74 23.24
C GLN A 69 -1.71 -16.13 22.77
N HIS A 70 -2.51 -15.17 22.32
CA HIS A 70 -3.88 -15.44 21.83
C HIS A 70 -3.90 -16.04 20.41
N LEU A 71 -2.76 -16.03 19.69
CA LEU A 71 -2.61 -16.64 18.38
C LEU A 71 -1.85 -17.97 18.54
N PRO A 72 -2.50 -19.13 18.33
CA PRO A 72 -1.86 -20.42 18.50
C PRO A 72 -0.62 -20.57 17.62
N ASN A 73 0.51 -20.97 18.21
CA ASN A 73 1.80 -21.17 17.54
C ASN A 73 2.32 -19.94 16.78
N HIS A 74 1.95 -18.73 17.22
CA HIS A 74 2.47 -17.50 16.63
C HIS A 74 3.98 -17.38 16.88
N ARG A 75 4.74 -17.02 15.85
CA ARG A 75 6.21 -16.99 15.90
C ARG A 75 6.79 -15.67 16.40
N GLY A 76 5.97 -14.62 16.55
CA GLY A 76 6.48 -13.26 16.77
C GLY A 76 7.35 -12.77 15.60
N ALA A 77 8.09 -11.71 15.82
CA ALA A 77 8.98 -11.10 14.83
C ALA A 77 10.32 -10.64 15.45
N MET A 78 10.76 -11.30 16.54
CA MET A 78 12.01 -10.97 17.25
C MET A 78 13.27 -11.07 16.37
N ASP A 79 13.25 -11.93 15.34
CA ASP A 79 14.37 -12.11 14.41
C ASP A 79 14.49 -10.95 13.39
N CYS A 80 13.49 -10.08 13.32
CA CYS A 80 13.50 -8.89 12.47
C CYS A 80 13.55 -7.64 13.35
N PRO A 81 14.57 -6.77 13.23
CA PRO A 81 14.68 -5.59 14.05
C PRO A 81 13.63 -4.54 13.65
N ASP A 82 13.13 -3.79 14.63
CA ASP A 82 12.37 -2.55 14.40
C ASP A 82 13.31 -1.41 14.01
N ASP A 83 13.76 -1.44 12.76
CA ASP A 83 14.81 -0.56 12.21
C ASP A 83 14.30 0.54 11.29
N LYS A 84 12.98 0.67 11.18
CA LYS A 84 12.26 1.64 10.33
C LYS A 84 12.37 1.41 8.83
N GLN A 85 12.89 0.25 8.39
CA GLN A 85 13.09 -0.07 6.98
C GLN A 85 11.98 -0.96 6.40
N HIS A 86 11.08 -1.46 7.25
CA HIS A 86 10.04 -2.41 6.84
C HIS A 86 8.65 -1.88 7.16
N ILE A 87 7.65 -2.37 6.44
CA ILE A 87 6.27 -1.87 6.59
C ILE A 87 5.69 -2.09 7.97
N LEU A 88 6.14 -3.11 8.72
CA LEU A 88 5.70 -3.41 10.09
C LEU A 88 6.71 -2.93 11.15
N SER A 89 7.65 -2.05 10.81
CA SER A 89 8.36 -1.28 11.82
C SER A 89 7.37 -0.36 12.56
N THR A 90 7.61 -0.07 13.85
CA THR A 90 6.75 0.81 14.67
C THR A 90 6.66 2.21 14.07
N THR A 91 7.75 2.64 13.41
CA THR A 91 7.81 3.86 12.61
C THR A 91 8.54 3.57 11.31
N THR A 92 8.15 4.21 10.21
CA THR A 92 8.87 4.13 8.93
C THR A 92 9.18 5.54 8.44
N ASN A 93 10.36 5.71 7.84
CA ASN A 93 10.74 6.94 7.14
C ASN A 93 10.43 6.86 5.64
N GLU A 94 10.04 5.69 5.16
CA GLU A 94 9.83 5.41 3.74
C GLU A 94 8.35 5.25 3.42
N THR A 95 8.01 5.61 2.18
CA THR A 95 6.72 5.33 1.57
C THR A 95 6.77 3.96 0.90
N MET A 96 5.78 3.11 1.18
CA MET A 96 5.71 1.73 0.67
C MET A 96 6.99 0.89 0.90
N PRO A 97 7.53 0.85 2.13
CA PRO A 97 8.70 0.03 2.46
C PRO A 97 8.45 -1.47 2.22
N PRO A 98 9.51 -2.27 2.02
CA PRO A 98 9.39 -3.71 1.81
C PRO A 98 8.82 -4.46 3.04
N LEU A 99 8.37 -5.68 2.80
CA LEU A 99 8.04 -6.63 3.88
C LEU A 99 9.33 -7.27 4.42
N SER A 100 9.47 -7.32 5.75
CA SER A 100 10.50 -8.12 6.43
C SER A 100 10.29 -9.62 6.17
N THR A 101 11.31 -10.45 6.44
CA THR A 101 11.17 -11.92 6.37
C THR A 101 10.15 -12.41 7.40
N CYS A 102 10.15 -11.87 8.62
CA CYS A 102 9.20 -12.20 9.67
C CYS A 102 7.76 -11.89 9.25
N THR A 103 7.53 -10.72 8.66
CA THR A 103 6.21 -10.35 8.12
C THR A 103 5.72 -11.39 7.10
N ARG A 104 6.56 -11.73 6.11
CA ARG A 104 6.19 -12.70 5.06
C ARG A 104 5.84 -14.06 5.65
N ASP A 105 6.65 -14.53 6.59
CA ASP A 105 6.48 -15.82 7.23
C ASP A 105 5.20 -15.89 8.07
N GLN A 106 4.91 -14.86 8.86
CA GLN A 106 3.68 -14.77 9.66
C GLN A 106 2.43 -14.75 8.78
N VAL A 107 2.45 -14.02 7.65
CA VAL A 107 1.33 -14.03 6.69
C VAL A 107 1.13 -15.44 6.11
N VAL A 108 2.22 -16.12 5.74
CA VAL A 108 2.13 -17.50 5.21
C VAL A 108 1.57 -18.45 6.27
N ASP A 109 1.98 -18.34 7.52
CA ASP A 109 1.46 -19.15 8.62
C ASP A 109 -0.04 -18.92 8.85
N PHE A 110 -0.46 -17.65 8.87
CA PHE A 110 -1.87 -17.31 9.04
C PHE A 110 -2.72 -17.91 7.93
N LEU A 111 -2.30 -17.76 6.66
CA LEU A 111 -3.00 -18.32 5.50
C LEU A 111 -3.06 -19.85 5.51
N LYS A 112 -2.08 -20.53 6.10
CA LYS A 112 -2.07 -21.99 6.28
C LYS A 112 -2.86 -22.45 7.50
N SER A 113 -3.14 -21.56 8.45
CA SER A 113 -3.86 -21.88 9.68
C SER A 113 -5.36 -22.05 9.46
N LYS A 114 -6.04 -22.67 10.43
CA LYS A 114 -7.52 -22.73 10.46
C LYS A 114 -8.15 -21.33 10.46
N ASN A 115 -7.46 -20.33 11.02
CA ASN A 115 -7.92 -18.95 11.12
C ASN A 115 -7.84 -18.19 9.78
N GLY A 116 -7.08 -18.67 8.79
CA GLY A 116 -6.96 -18.03 7.47
C GLY A 116 -7.91 -18.59 6.40
N THR A 117 -8.67 -19.64 6.73
CA THR A 117 -9.43 -20.43 5.75
C THR A 117 -10.47 -19.63 4.96
N CYS A 118 -11.03 -18.55 5.53
CA CYS A 118 -11.99 -17.70 4.83
C CYS A 118 -11.39 -16.97 3.62
N LEU A 119 -10.07 -16.78 3.58
CA LEU A 119 -9.35 -16.08 2.50
C LEU A 119 -8.94 -17.00 1.35
N LEU A 120 -9.17 -18.32 1.48
CA LEU A 120 -8.81 -19.31 0.46
C LEU A 120 -9.90 -19.49 -0.59
N ASN A 121 -11.10 -18.98 -0.33
CA ASN A 121 -12.21 -19.04 -1.28
C ASN A 121 -12.00 -18.04 -2.41
N ILE A 122 -12.19 -18.48 -3.64
CA ILE A 122 -12.13 -17.62 -4.82
C ILE A 122 -13.50 -16.96 -4.99
N GLU A 123 -13.60 -15.70 -4.58
CA GLU A 123 -14.74 -14.87 -4.96
C GLU A 123 -14.54 -14.34 -6.38
N PRO A 124 -15.60 -14.31 -7.23
CA PRO A 124 -15.56 -13.63 -8.51
C PRO A 124 -15.12 -12.19 -8.29
N ARG A 125 -14.19 -11.70 -9.13
CA ARG A 125 -13.75 -10.31 -9.04
C ARG A 125 -14.97 -9.41 -9.28
N LYS A 126 -15.38 -8.67 -8.26
CA LYS A 126 -16.57 -7.80 -8.31
C LYS A 126 -16.44 -6.66 -9.32
N TYR A 127 -15.20 -6.23 -9.61
CA TYR A 127 -14.89 -5.17 -10.57
C TYR A 127 -13.95 -5.68 -11.67
N PRO A 128 -14.11 -5.24 -12.93
CA PRO A 128 -13.18 -5.63 -13.98
C PRO A 128 -11.75 -5.18 -13.65
N PRO A 129 -10.71 -5.90 -14.13
CA PRO A 129 -9.34 -5.39 -14.08
C PRO A 129 -9.26 -3.99 -14.70
N LEU A 130 -8.31 -3.17 -14.22
CA LEU A 130 -7.98 -1.92 -14.89
C LEU A 130 -7.64 -2.21 -16.35
N SER A 131 -8.36 -1.56 -17.25
CA SER A 131 -8.12 -1.59 -18.69
C SER A 131 -7.49 -0.28 -19.12
N GLU A 132 -6.84 -0.26 -20.29
CA GLU A 132 -6.30 0.98 -20.85
C GLU A 132 -7.38 2.04 -21.08
N ALA A 133 -8.60 1.60 -21.42
CA ALA A 133 -9.74 2.48 -21.60
C ALA A 133 -10.14 3.21 -20.30
N ASN A 134 -9.90 2.58 -19.15
CA ASN A 134 -10.28 3.10 -17.83
C ASN A 134 -9.09 3.64 -17.04
N LEU A 135 -7.85 3.52 -17.55
CA LEU A 135 -6.64 4.01 -16.89
C LEU A 135 -6.76 5.50 -16.53
N ARG A 136 -7.29 6.32 -17.45
CA ARG A 136 -7.50 7.76 -17.21
C ARG A 136 -8.33 8.06 -15.96
N ASN A 137 -9.20 7.15 -15.55
CA ASN A 137 -10.06 7.33 -14.37
C ASN A 137 -9.32 7.10 -13.05
N VAL A 138 -8.12 6.49 -13.09
CA VAL A 138 -7.29 6.22 -11.91
C VAL A 138 -5.96 6.97 -11.92
N LEU A 139 -5.68 7.76 -12.96
CA LEU A 139 -4.50 8.62 -12.99
C LEU A 139 -4.60 9.67 -11.88
N ILE A 140 -3.47 9.89 -11.21
CA ILE A 140 -3.35 10.96 -10.23
C ILE A 140 -3.01 12.25 -10.97
N ASP A 141 -3.92 13.22 -10.91
CA ASP A 141 -3.65 14.57 -11.43
C ASP A 141 -2.72 15.31 -10.45
N PRO A 142 -1.48 15.66 -10.84
CA PRO A 142 -0.50 16.21 -9.93
C PRO A 142 -0.91 17.58 -9.38
N SER A 143 -1.60 18.40 -10.19
CA SER A 143 -2.07 19.72 -9.78
C SER A 143 -3.15 19.62 -8.71
N ARG A 144 -4.11 18.71 -8.91
CA ARG A 144 -5.17 18.41 -7.95
C ARG A 144 -4.57 17.79 -6.68
N HIS A 145 -3.60 16.90 -6.81
CA HIS A 145 -2.96 16.28 -5.66
C HIS A 145 -2.22 17.32 -4.80
N CYS A 146 -1.43 18.22 -5.39
CA CYS A 146 -0.83 19.34 -4.66
C CYS A 146 -1.86 20.18 -3.91
N ARG A 147 -2.99 20.56 -4.56
CA ARG A 147 -4.06 21.33 -3.92
C ARG A 147 -4.74 20.58 -2.76
N LEU A 148 -4.79 19.25 -2.81
CA LEU A 148 -5.33 18.44 -1.72
C LEU A 148 -4.35 18.38 -0.54
N LEU A 149 -3.07 18.14 -0.82
CA LEU A 149 -2.01 18.07 0.20
C LEU A 149 -1.87 19.38 0.98
N TYR A 150 -1.91 20.52 0.26
CA TYR A 150 -1.68 21.85 0.81
C TYR A 150 -2.96 22.70 0.83
N LYS A 151 -4.09 22.08 1.16
CA LYS A 151 -5.44 22.70 1.07
C LYS A 151 -5.60 23.95 1.95
N GLU A 152 -4.77 24.09 2.96
CA GLU A 152 -4.69 25.23 3.88
C GLU A 152 -4.02 26.45 3.26
N HIS A 153 -3.25 26.28 2.17
CA HIS A 153 -2.64 27.38 1.45
C HIS A 153 -3.58 27.94 0.39
N THR A 154 -3.65 29.27 0.30
CA THR A 154 -4.51 29.99 -0.65
C THR A 154 -4.01 29.91 -2.10
N SER A 155 -2.71 29.69 -2.30
CA SER A 155 -2.08 29.53 -3.61
C SER A 155 -1.20 28.30 -3.59
N VAL A 156 -1.57 27.31 -4.40
CA VAL A 156 -0.81 26.07 -4.57
C VAL A 156 -0.62 25.81 -6.06
N GLN A 157 0.63 25.63 -6.47
CA GLN A 157 0.99 25.33 -7.85
C GLN A 157 1.82 24.07 -7.94
N TYR A 158 1.47 23.20 -8.88
CA TYR A 158 2.34 22.09 -9.27
C TYR A 158 3.45 22.60 -10.20
N ILE A 159 4.69 22.19 -9.93
CA ILE A 159 5.85 22.48 -10.77
C ILE A 159 6.33 21.17 -11.39
N GLN A 160 6.19 21.07 -12.72
CA GLN A 160 6.56 19.86 -13.46
C GLN A 160 8.07 19.61 -13.51
N ASN A 161 8.85 20.67 -13.73
CA ASN A 161 10.30 20.63 -13.89
C ASN A 161 10.94 21.62 -12.91
N TYR A 162 11.28 21.17 -11.71
CA TYR A 162 11.93 22.00 -10.70
C TYR A 162 13.46 21.94 -10.80
N SER A 163 14.01 20.72 -10.93
CA SER A 163 15.43 20.50 -11.23
C SER A 163 15.64 19.21 -12.02
N GLU A 164 16.88 18.93 -12.41
CA GLU A 164 17.26 17.66 -13.06
C GLU A 164 16.95 16.43 -12.18
N ALA A 165 17.19 16.54 -10.87
CA ALA A 165 16.89 15.47 -9.92
C ALA A 165 15.41 15.43 -9.50
N HIS A 166 14.75 16.59 -9.39
CA HIS A 166 13.39 16.72 -8.87
C HIS A 166 12.46 17.26 -9.93
N ASN A 167 11.88 16.35 -10.70
CA ASN A 167 10.86 16.62 -11.70
C ASN A 167 9.98 15.38 -11.88
N ILE A 168 8.89 15.52 -12.63
CA ILE A 168 7.93 14.44 -12.76
C ILE A 168 8.46 13.24 -13.56
N GLN A 169 9.42 13.43 -14.46
CA GLN A 169 10.04 12.33 -15.21
C GLN A 169 10.91 11.45 -14.28
N SER A 170 11.49 12.06 -13.24
CA SER A 170 12.16 11.38 -12.13
C SER A 170 11.18 10.96 -11.01
N CYS A 171 9.86 11.06 -11.24
CA CYS A 171 8.81 10.74 -10.29
C CYS A 171 8.91 11.49 -8.94
N TYR A 172 9.17 12.79 -9.04
CA TYR A 172 8.99 13.72 -7.94
C TYR A 172 7.85 14.70 -8.24
N LEU A 173 6.96 14.84 -7.26
CA LEU A 173 5.93 15.86 -7.24
C LEU A 173 6.47 17.09 -6.51
N VAL A 174 6.45 18.25 -7.17
CA VAL A 174 6.85 19.51 -6.56
C VAL A 174 5.64 20.42 -6.44
N CYS A 175 5.27 20.77 -5.21
CA CYS A 175 4.16 21.66 -4.89
C CYS A 175 4.72 22.97 -4.33
N ALA A 176 4.51 24.05 -5.07
CA ALA A 176 4.82 25.40 -4.60
C ALA A 176 3.65 25.98 -3.81
N THR A 177 3.95 26.47 -2.61
CA THR A 177 3.03 27.14 -1.71
C THR A 177 3.55 28.54 -1.38
N ILE A 178 2.70 29.37 -0.76
CA ILE A 178 3.10 30.65 -0.17
C ILE A 178 3.01 30.49 1.34
N ASN A 179 4.10 30.75 2.05
CA ASN A 179 4.16 30.67 3.51
C ASN A 179 3.53 31.92 4.17
N ALA A 180 3.53 31.97 5.50
CA ALA A 180 2.94 33.09 6.26
C ALA A 180 3.62 34.45 5.99
N ASP A 181 4.90 34.43 5.63
CA ASP A 181 5.71 35.61 5.34
C ASP A 181 5.57 36.08 3.88
N GLY A 182 4.75 35.40 3.07
CA GLY A 182 4.55 35.69 1.66
C GLY A 182 5.64 35.14 0.74
N GLU A 183 6.58 34.36 1.27
CA GLU A 183 7.65 33.72 0.52
C GLU A 183 7.17 32.42 -0.13
N LYS A 184 7.77 32.12 -1.29
CA LYS A 184 7.46 30.90 -2.04
C LYS A 184 8.23 29.72 -1.48
N GLU A 185 7.52 28.73 -0.98
CA GLU A 185 8.08 27.46 -0.51
C GLU A 185 7.88 26.36 -1.57
N HIS A 186 8.88 25.50 -1.75
CA HIS A 186 8.86 24.40 -2.71
C HIS A 186 8.91 23.06 -1.97
N ASN A 187 7.78 22.38 -1.92
CA ASN A 187 7.68 21.08 -1.27
C ASN A 187 7.94 19.98 -2.28
N VAL A 188 8.98 19.17 -2.03
CA VAL A 188 9.37 18.06 -2.90
C VAL A 188 8.98 16.74 -2.25
N LEU A 189 8.18 15.95 -2.96
CA LEU A 189 7.67 14.67 -2.49
C LEU A 189 7.86 13.60 -3.58
N PRO A 190 7.98 12.31 -3.21
CA PRO A 190 7.69 11.21 -4.12
C PRO A 190 6.36 11.44 -4.86
N ALA A 191 6.33 11.16 -6.16
CA ALA A 191 5.10 11.26 -6.93
C ALA A 191 4.31 9.94 -6.77
N PRO A 192 3.04 10.01 -6.34
CA PRO A 192 2.21 8.82 -6.21
C PRO A 192 2.24 7.92 -7.43
N ASP A 193 2.22 6.60 -7.20
CA ASP A 193 1.98 5.64 -8.26
C ASP A 193 0.75 6.03 -9.10
N TYR A 194 0.83 5.83 -10.41
CA TYR A 194 -0.15 6.27 -11.40
C TYR A 194 -0.21 7.79 -11.67
N THR A 195 0.73 8.59 -11.16
CA THR A 195 0.91 9.97 -11.62
C THR A 195 1.53 9.99 -13.03
N PRO A 196 0.96 10.71 -14.01
CA PRO A 196 1.55 10.83 -15.34
C PRO A 196 2.94 11.48 -15.30
N CYS A 197 3.94 10.83 -15.89
CA CYS A 197 5.34 11.25 -15.80
C CYS A 197 6.02 11.52 -17.15
N GLY A 198 5.37 11.19 -18.26
CA GLY A 198 5.97 11.36 -19.57
C GLY A 198 4.96 11.28 -20.70
N VAL A 199 5.42 11.60 -21.90
CA VAL A 199 4.63 11.46 -23.12
C VAL A 199 4.37 9.98 -23.37
N PRO A 200 3.15 9.58 -23.78
CA PRO A 200 2.88 8.22 -24.16
C PRO A 200 3.84 7.75 -25.27
N GLU A 201 4.44 6.58 -25.09
CA GLU A 201 5.32 5.93 -26.08
C GLU A 201 4.60 4.68 -26.60
N ASP A 202 4.63 4.44 -27.91
CA ASP A 202 3.92 3.31 -28.54
C ASP A 202 2.44 3.20 -28.14
N LYS A 203 1.75 4.35 -28.00
CA LYS A 203 0.36 4.48 -27.53
C LYS A 203 0.11 4.03 -26.09
N LYS A 204 1.15 3.86 -25.27
CA LYS A 204 1.05 3.49 -23.85
C LYS A 204 1.34 4.68 -22.95
N THR A 205 0.47 4.97 -21.99
CA THR A 205 0.69 6.04 -21.02
C THR A 205 1.87 5.71 -20.10
N LYS A 206 2.77 6.67 -19.89
CA LYS A 206 3.84 6.60 -18.89
C LYS A 206 3.38 7.17 -17.56
N VAL A 207 3.56 6.38 -16.50
CA VAL A 207 3.17 6.74 -15.13
C VAL A 207 4.29 6.39 -14.15
N CYS A 208 4.29 7.05 -13.00
CA CYS A 208 5.13 6.68 -11.87
C CYS A 208 4.69 5.33 -11.30
N ILE A 209 5.66 4.43 -11.12
CA ILE A 209 5.50 3.14 -10.42
C ILE A 209 6.77 2.89 -9.64
N ASN A 210 6.67 2.81 -8.31
CA ASN A 210 7.80 2.66 -7.39
C ASN A 210 8.92 3.68 -7.70
N GLN A 211 8.57 4.97 -7.73
CA GLN A 211 9.52 6.07 -7.98
C GLN A 211 10.26 6.01 -9.33
N MET A 212 9.70 5.32 -10.32
CA MET A 212 10.25 5.26 -11.67
C MET A 212 9.18 5.54 -12.71
N CYS A 213 9.52 6.37 -13.69
CA CYS A 213 8.63 6.63 -14.83
C CYS A 213 8.66 5.46 -15.81
N ARG A 214 7.53 4.74 -15.90
CA ARG A 214 7.43 3.49 -16.66
C ARG A 214 6.15 3.47 -17.49
N ASN A 215 6.15 2.67 -18.55
CA ASN A 215 4.92 2.37 -19.29
C ASN A 215 3.92 1.66 -18.35
N HIS A 216 2.66 2.09 -18.36
CA HIS A 216 1.62 1.46 -17.56
C HIS A 216 1.53 -0.05 -17.87
N PRO A 217 1.55 -0.93 -16.86
CA PRO A 217 1.40 -2.36 -17.07
C PRO A 217 -0.06 -2.69 -17.43
N LEU A 218 -0.36 -2.66 -18.73
CA LEU A 218 -1.69 -3.00 -19.31
C LEU A 218 -2.22 -4.39 -18.90
N THR A 219 -1.32 -5.25 -18.45
CA THR A 219 -1.64 -6.53 -17.82
C THR A 219 -1.20 -6.47 -16.36
N PRO A 220 -2.14 -6.37 -15.40
CA PRO A 220 -1.85 -6.71 -14.03
C PRO A 220 -1.39 -8.17 -14.05
N LYS A 221 -0.08 -8.42 -13.89
CA LYS A 221 0.40 -9.77 -13.61
C LYS A 221 -0.19 -10.14 -12.27
N THR A 222 -1.31 -10.84 -12.30
CA THR A 222 -1.95 -11.30 -11.08
C THR A 222 -0.93 -12.17 -10.34
N ILE A 223 -0.94 -12.12 -9.01
CA ILE A 223 -0.10 -13.01 -8.17
C ILE A 223 -0.23 -14.47 -8.65
N ARG A 224 -1.39 -14.85 -9.21
CA ARG A 224 -1.66 -16.14 -9.85
C ARG A 224 -0.69 -16.51 -10.97
N GLU A 225 -0.31 -15.59 -11.88
CA GLU A 225 0.63 -15.90 -12.97
C GLU A 225 2.06 -16.14 -12.45
N ARG A 226 2.44 -15.46 -11.35
CA ARG A 226 3.73 -15.70 -10.66
C ARG A 226 3.69 -16.99 -9.83
N LEU A 227 2.58 -17.28 -9.15
CA LEU A 227 2.41 -18.51 -8.38
C LEU A 227 2.35 -19.75 -9.29
N GLN A 228 1.66 -19.69 -10.43
CA GLN A 228 1.65 -20.79 -11.41
C GLN A 228 3.05 -21.11 -11.95
N LYS A 229 3.91 -20.09 -12.13
CA LYS A 229 5.32 -20.27 -12.50
C LYS A 229 6.22 -20.81 -11.39
N HIS A 230 5.83 -20.67 -10.12
CA HIS A 230 6.58 -21.18 -8.97
C HIS A 230 6.03 -22.50 -8.41
N ILE A 231 4.80 -22.89 -8.75
CA ILE A 231 4.23 -24.23 -8.45
C ILE A 231 4.95 -25.34 -9.25
N SER A 232 5.66 -25.01 -10.34
CA SER A 232 6.57 -25.93 -11.04
C SER A 232 7.95 -26.09 -10.37
N SER A 233 8.20 -25.38 -9.26
CA SER A 233 9.39 -25.54 -8.41
C SER A 233 9.09 -26.56 -7.30
N PRO A 234 10.02 -27.42 -6.86
CA PRO A 234 9.73 -28.73 -6.22
C PRO A 234 9.06 -28.70 -4.83
N TYR A 235 8.63 -27.55 -4.33
CA TYR A 235 7.82 -27.45 -3.12
C TYR A 235 6.35 -27.76 -3.45
N LYS A 236 6.05 -29.06 -3.58
CA LYS A 236 4.67 -29.57 -3.66
C LYS A 236 3.90 -29.15 -2.40
N VAL A 237 3.08 -28.11 -2.50
CA VAL A 237 1.97 -27.91 -1.55
C VAL A 237 0.92 -28.95 -1.92
N MET A 238 0.78 -29.93 -1.04
CA MET A 238 -0.17 -31.03 -1.17
C MET A 238 -1.59 -30.46 -1.06
N MET A 239 -2.29 -30.35 -2.18
CA MET A 239 -3.73 -30.13 -2.17
C MET A 239 -4.40 -31.42 -1.73
N PHE A 240 -4.91 -31.45 -0.51
CA PHE A 240 -5.83 -32.51 -0.10
C PHE A 240 -7.22 -32.17 -0.63
N THR A 241 -7.63 -32.91 -1.66
CA THR A 241 -9.02 -33.04 -2.05
C THR A 241 -9.70 -34.03 -1.11
N ASN A 242 -10.83 -33.63 -0.54
CA ASN A 242 -12.01 -34.46 -0.35
C ASN A 242 -13.24 -33.55 -0.35
#